data_AF-A0A941UZ19-F1
#
_entry.id   AF-A0A941UZ19-F1
#
_cell.length_a   1.000
_cell.length_b   1.000
_cell.length_c   1.000
_cell.angle_alpha   90.00
_cell.angle_beta   90.00
_cell.angle_gamma   90.00
#
_symmetry.space_group_name_H-M   'P 1'
#
loop_
_entity.id
_entity.type
_entity.pdbx_description
1 polymer ?
#
loop_
_entity_poly.entity_id
_entity_poly.type
_entity_poly.pdbx_seq_one_letter_code
_entity_poly.pdbx_strand_id
1 'polypeptide(L)'
;MNTELIAQTWFALGERQAAMIEAFYERFFERFPDYRPLFPAERNTYLLQKMVETMSLVARLGENRPIIAPLIQGVGDHHQPYHLGEEDLRNFRDVFIEVLGEQCGPTWTEAAADSWRETFDEAVIPLMMKGNKR
;
A
#
# COMPACT_ATOMS: atom_id res chain seq x y z
N MET A 1 13.52 -8.34 -4.31
CA MET A 1 12.07 -8.35 -4.61
C MET A 1 11.78 -9.03 -5.95
N ASN A 2 10.76 -9.89 -6.04
CA ASN A 2 10.24 -10.39 -7.31
C ASN A 2 9.12 -9.48 -7.82
N THR A 3 9.46 -8.59 -8.76
CA THR A 3 8.55 -7.58 -9.33
C THR A 3 7.42 -8.18 -10.15
N GLU A 4 7.63 -9.37 -10.71
CA GLU A 4 6.62 -10.08 -11.48
C GLU A 4 5.50 -10.61 -10.57
N LEU A 5 5.85 -11.22 -9.43
CA LEU A 5 4.85 -11.71 -8.47
C LEU A 5 4.00 -10.59 -7.89
N ILE A 6 4.58 -9.42 -7.67
CA ILE A 6 3.86 -8.24 -7.16
C ILE A 6 2.83 -7.78 -8.20
N ALA A 7 3.26 -7.63 -9.47
CA ALA A 7 2.36 -7.26 -10.55
C ALA A 7 1.26 -8.32 -10.75
N GLN A 8 1.62 -9.60 -10.82
CA GLN A 8 0.68 -10.70 -11.00
C GLN A 8 -0.39 -10.72 -9.90
N THR A 9 0.01 -10.64 -8.63
CA THR A 9 -0.94 -10.70 -7.50
C THR A 9 -1.85 -9.49 -7.43
N TRP A 10 -1.34 -8.27 -7.66
CA TRP A 10 -2.17 -7.06 -7.67
C TRP A 10 -3.12 -7.01 -8.87
N PHE A 11 -2.63 -7.30 -10.07
CA PHE A 11 -3.46 -7.17 -11.29
C PHE A 11 -4.42 -8.35 -11.47
N ALA A 12 -4.16 -9.52 -10.86
CA ALA A 12 -5.11 -10.64 -10.83
C ALA A 12 -6.42 -10.31 -10.08
N LEU A 13 -6.42 -9.30 -9.20
CA LEU A 13 -7.64 -8.83 -8.55
C LEU A 13 -8.61 -8.16 -9.53
N GLY A 14 -8.11 -7.52 -10.60
CA GLY A 14 -8.93 -6.82 -11.59
C GLY A 14 -9.90 -5.83 -10.94
N GLU A 15 -11.19 -5.97 -11.24
CA GLU A 15 -12.26 -5.13 -10.67
C GLU A 15 -12.40 -5.25 -9.14
N ARG A 16 -11.84 -6.29 -8.51
CA ARG A 16 -11.88 -6.50 -7.05
C ARG A 16 -10.86 -5.65 -6.28
N GLN A 17 -10.01 -4.87 -6.94
CA GLN A 17 -9.02 -4.04 -6.25
C GLN A 17 -9.66 -3.07 -5.26
N ALA A 18 -10.77 -2.42 -5.63
CA ALA A 18 -11.48 -1.51 -4.73
C ALA A 18 -12.01 -2.24 -3.47
N ALA A 19 -12.68 -3.38 -3.67
CA ALA A 19 -13.20 -4.20 -2.57
C ALA A 19 -12.09 -4.75 -1.66
N MET A 20 -10.92 -5.09 -2.22
CA MET A 20 -9.75 -5.49 -1.43
C MET A 20 -9.24 -4.33 -0.57
N ILE A 21 -9.16 -3.12 -1.12
CA ILE A 21 -8.74 -1.92 -0.36
C ILE A 21 -9.75 -1.57 0.75
N GLU A 22 -11.05 -1.73 0.50
CA GLU A 22 -12.08 -1.58 1.53
C GLU A 22 -11.87 -2.58 2.67
N ALA A 23 -11.72 -3.87 2.35
CA ALA A 23 -11.44 -4.91 3.35
C ALA A 23 -10.13 -4.65 4.11
N PHE A 24 -9.12 -4.09 3.44
CA PHE A 24 -7.88 -3.66 4.07
C PHE A 24 -8.12 -2.57 5.11
N TYR A 25 -8.86 -1.50 4.77
CA TYR A 25 -9.14 -0.42 5.72
C TYR A 25 -9.98 -0.89 6.90
N GLU A 26 -10.97 -1.76 6.66
CA GLU A 26 -11.76 -2.37 7.73
C GLU A 26 -10.85 -3.11 8.73
N ARG A 27 -9.97 -3.99 8.24
CA ARG A 27 -9.01 -4.73 9.07
C ARG A 27 -8.00 -3.79 9.76
N PHE A 28 -7.55 -2.77 9.05
CA PHE A 28 -6.57 -1.81 9.57
C PHE A 28 -7.15 -1.00 10.73
N PHE A 29 -8.39 -0.52 10.63
CA PHE A 29 -9.03 0.23 11.71
C PHE A 29 -9.53 -0.66 12.86
N GLU A 30 -9.80 -1.94 12.62
CA GLU A 30 -10.04 -2.89 13.70
C GLU A 30 -8.77 -3.09 14.55
N ARG A 31 -7.61 -3.24 13.91
CA ARG A 31 -6.33 -3.45 14.60
C ARG A 31 -5.72 -2.17 15.17
N PHE A 32 -5.94 -1.04 14.51
CA PHE A 32 -5.36 0.26 14.85
C PHE A 32 -6.44 1.36 14.80
N PRO A 33 -7.36 1.38 15.77
CA PRO A 33 -8.52 2.28 15.76
C PRO A 33 -8.14 3.76 15.77
N ASP A 34 -6.97 4.10 16.32
CA ASP A 34 -6.49 5.48 16.44
C ASP A 34 -6.19 6.16 15.09
N TYR A 35 -6.04 5.40 13.99
CA TYR A 35 -5.89 5.98 12.66
C TYR A 35 -7.21 6.40 12.02
N ARG A 36 -8.36 5.87 12.48
CA ARG A 36 -9.67 6.13 11.85
C ARG A 36 -10.01 7.63 11.71
N PRO A 37 -9.68 8.52 12.66
CA PRO A 37 -9.89 9.96 12.51
C PRO A 37 -9.15 10.60 11.31
N LEU A 38 -8.11 9.96 10.78
CA LEU A 38 -7.39 10.43 9.59
C LEU A 38 -8.13 10.14 8.27
N PHE A 39 -9.17 9.30 8.30
CA PHE A 39 -9.93 8.85 7.14
C PHE A 39 -11.41 9.28 7.26
N PRO A 40 -11.71 10.58 7.04
CA PRO A 40 -13.06 11.11 7.17
C PRO A 40 -14.01 10.48 6.14
N ALA A 41 -15.22 10.13 6.59
CA ALA A 41 -16.19 9.38 5.81
C ALA A 41 -16.60 10.11 4.51
N GLU A 42 -16.60 11.45 4.51
CA GLU A 42 -16.95 12.29 3.38
C GLU A 42 -15.96 12.16 2.21
N ARG A 43 -14.75 11.64 2.49
CA ARG A 43 -13.69 11.45 1.49
C ARG A 43 -13.44 9.98 1.17
N ASN A 44 -14.21 9.05 1.73
CA ASN A 44 -13.94 7.62 1.65
C ASN A 44 -13.75 7.14 0.20
N THR A 45 -14.70 7.41 -0.69
CA THR A 45 -14.61 7.03 -2.12
C THR A 45 -13.36 7.59 -2.80
N TYR A 46 -12.99 8.84 -2.51
CA TYR A 46 -11.79 9.46 -3.07
C TYR A 46 -10.50 8.79 -2.53
N LEU A 47 -10.44 8.49 -1.24
CA LEU A 47 -9.29 7.85 -0.60
C LEU A 47 -9.13 6.41 -1.07
N LEU A 48 -10.23 5.68 -1.25
CA LEU A 48 -10.23 4.33 -1.83
C LEU A 48 -9.65 4.35 -3.25
N GLN A 49 -10.12 5.26 -4.10
CA GLN A 49 -9.60 5.39 -5.47
C GLN A 49 -8.11 5.73 -5.46
N LYS A 50 -7.68 6.69 -4.64
CA LYS A 50 -6.27 7.07 -4.53
C LYS A 50 -5.39 5.92 -4.07
N MET A 51 -5.86 5.13 -3.12
CA MET A 51 -5.14 3.97 -2.63
C MET A 51 -4.98 2.90 -3.72
N VAL A 52 -6.03 2.60 -4.49
CA VAL A 52 -5.94 1.68 -5.65
C VAL A 52 -4.94 2.20 -6.70
N GLU A 53 -4.98 3.50 -7.02
CA GLU A 53 -4.05 4.13 -7.96
C GLU A 53 -2.60 4.01 -7.46
N THR A 54 -2.33 4.34 -6.19
CA THR A 54 -0.99 4.26 -5.59
C THR A 54 -0.47 2.82 -5.57
N MET A 55 -1.27 1.84 -5.16
CA MET A 55 -0.83 0.44 -5.16
C MET A 55 -0.60 -0.11 -6.57
N SER A 56 -1.33 0.39 -7.57
CA SER A 56 -1.07 0.08 -8.98
C SER A 56 0.27 0.63 -9.46
N LEU A 57 0.70 1.78 -8.95
CA LEU A 57 2.05 2.30 -9.20
C LEU A 57 3.11 1.45 -8.51
N VAL A 58 2.91 1.08 -7.23
CA VAL A 58 3.82 0.20 -6.49
C VAL A 58 3.99 -1.14 -7.21
N ALA A 59 2.90 -1.73 -7.71
CA ALA A 59 2.94 -2.99 -8.46
C ALA A 59 3.76 -2.92 -9.76
N ARG A 60 3.98 -1.72 -10.30
CA ARG A 60 4.78 -1.47 -11.51
C ARG A 60 6.18 -0.94 -11.21
N LEU A 61 6.56 -0.81 -9.94
CA LEU A 61 7.81 -0.17 -9.53
C LEU A 61 9.04 -0.83 -10.17
N GLY A 62 9.03 -2.16 -10.29
CA GLY A 62 10.13 -2.92 -10.92
C GLY A 62 10.40 -2.55 -12.37
N GLU A 63 9.35 -2.24 -13.13
CA GLU A 63 9.45 -1.94 -14.56
C GLU A 63 9.92 -0.51 -14.81
N ASN A 64 9.51 0.45 -13.95
CA ASN A 64 9.64 1.88 -14.22
C ASN A 64 10.08 2.69 -12.99
N ARG A 65 11.01 2.16 -12.19
CA ARG A 65 11.47 2.79 -10.94
C ARG A 65 11.84 4.28 -11.07
N PRO A 66 12.57 4.75 -12.11
CA PRO A 66 12.92 6.18 -12.22
C PRO A 66 11.72 7.13 -12.36
N ILE A 67 10.59 6.62 -12.87
CA ILE A 67 9.36 7.39 -13.06
C ILE A 67 8.47 7.27 -11.82
N ILE A 68 8.35 6.07 -11.25
CA ILE A 68 7.41 5.79 -10.16
C ILE A 68 7.93 6.27 -8.81
N ALA A 69 9.24 6.15 -8.55
CA ALA A 69 9.80 6.52 -7.25
C ALA A 69 9.53 8.01 -6.86
N PRO A 70 9.69 8.99 -7.77
CA PRO A 70 9.30 10.37 -7.50
C PRO A 70 7.80 10.55 -7.19
N LEU A 71 6.91 9.75 -7.81
CA LEU A 71 5.48 9.81 -7.54
C LEU A 71 5.16 9.33 -6.12
N ILE A 72 5.76 8.21 -5.68
CA ILE A 72 5.60 7.71 -4.29
C ILE A 72 6.18 8.72 -3.29
N GLN A 73 7.33 9.34 -3.61
CA GLN A 73 7.87 10.40 -2.75
C GLN A 73 6.89 11.57 -2.60
N GLY A 74 6.24 12.01 -3.68
CA GLY A 74 5.21 13.04 -3.64
C GLY A 74 3.97 12.64 -2.81
N VAL A 75 3.62 11.34 -2.78
CA VAL A 75 2.61 10.84 -1.83
C VAL A 75 3.10 11.05 -0.39
N GLY A 76 4.38 10.77 -0.11
CA GLY A 76 5.02 11.05 1.18
C GLY A 76 4.93 12.52 1.60
N ASP A 77 5.14 13.46 0.67
CA ASP A 77 5.00 14.91 0.93
C ASP A 77 3.60 15.26 1.46
N HIS A 78 2.56 14.65 0.88
CA HIS A 78 1.18 14.83 1.34
C HIS A 78 0.86 14.18 2.69
N HIS A 79 1.74 13.30 3.18
CA HIS A 79 1.60 12.67 4.50
C HIS A 79 2.29 13.48 5.62
N GLN A 80 3.01 14.56 5.28
CA GLN A 80 3.72 15.43 6.23
C GLN A 80 2.85 15.95 7.38
N PRO A 81 1.58 16.37 7.17
CA PRO A 81 0.72 16.85 8.26
C PRO A 81 0.31 15.78 9.28
N TYR A 82 0.41 14.50 8.93
CA TYR A 82 -0.05 13.39 9.79
C TYR A 82 1.04 12.88 10.74
N HIS A 83 2.28 13.36 10.59
CA HIS A 83 3.40 13.02 11.47
C HIS A 83 3.66 11.52 11.63
N LEU A 84 3.42 10.75 10.57
CA LEU A 84 3.61 9.30 10.57
C LEU A 84 5.09 8.93 10.66
N GLY A 85 5.40 7.92 11.47
CA GLY A 85 6.71 7.28 11.57
C GLY A 85 6.83 6.03 10.68
N GLU A 86 8.02 5.43 10.68
CA GLU A 86 8.25 4.17 9.96
C GLU A 86 7.40 3.02 10.50
N GLU A 87 7.16 2.98 11.80
CA GLU A 87 6.33 1.95 12.45
C GLU A 87 4.88 2.00 11.96
N ASP A 88 4.32 3.20 11.76
CA ASP A 88 2.97 3.37 11.23
C ASP A 88 2.85 2.80 9.81
N LEU A 89 3.88 3.00 8.99
CA LEU A 89 3.94 2.44 7.63
C LEU A 89 4.20 0.94 7.63
N ARG A 90 4.89 0.38 8.63
CA ARG A 90 5.05 -1.08 8.81
C ARG A 90 3.74 -1.73 9.26
N ASN A 91 3.00 -1.09 10.17
CA ASN A 91 1.65 -1.51 10.57
C ASN A 91 0.71 -1.56 9.36
N PHE A 92 0.76 -0.54 8.52
CA PHE A 92 0.03 -0.49 7.25
C PHE A 92 0.43 -1.65 6.32
N ARG A 93 1.72 -1.83 6.08
CA ARG A 93 2.27 -2.91 5.23
C ARG A 93 1.76 -4.28 5.69
N ASP A 94 1.85 -4.57 6.97
CA ASP A 94 1.53 -5.91 7.49
C ASP A 94 0.06 -6.25 7.31
N VAL A 95 -0.85 -5.31 7.61
CA VAL A 95 -2.29 -5.51 7.37
C VAL A 95 -2.61 -5.57 5.88
N PHE A 96 -1.97 -4.74 5.05
CA PHE A 96 -2.17 -4.76 3.61
C PHE A 96 -1.80 -6.11 2.99
N ILE A 97 -0.64 -6.65 3.34
CA ILE A 97 -0.15 -7.95 2.81
C ILE A 97 -1.04 -9.09 3.30
N GLU A 98 -1.48 -9.07 4.56
CA GLU A 98 -2.44 -10.04 5.12
C GLU A 98 -3.72 -10.08 4.29
N VAL A 99 -4.38 -8.93 4.11
CA VAL A 99 -5.64 -8.86 3.36
C VAL A 99 -5.45 -9.16 1.87
N LEU A 100 -4.34 -8.72 1.27
CA LEU A 100 -4.02 -9.08 -0.11
C LEU A 100 -3.92 -10.61 -0.28
N GLY A 101 -3.24 -11.28 0.66
CA GLY A 101 -3.11 -12.74 0.63
C GLY A 101 -4.46 -13.45 0.75
N GLU A 102 -5.33 -12.99 1.65
CA GLU A 102 -6.70 -13.49 1.79
C GLU A 102 -7.49 -13.34 0.48
N GLN A 103 -7.37 -12.19 -0.20
CA GLN A 103 -8.12 -11.87 -1.43
C GLN A 103 -7.56 -12.55 -2.69
N CYS A 104 -6.26 -12.85 -2.73
CA CYS A 104 -5.66 -13.69 -3.77
C CYS A 104 -6.02 -15.16 -3.58
N GLY A 105 -6.22 -15.61 -2.34
CA GLY A 105 -6.68 -16.95 -2.03
C GLY A 105 -5.67 -18.03 -2.49
N PRO A 106 -6.09 -19.09 -3.19
CA PRO A 106 -5.21 -20.20 -3.56
C PRO A 106 -3.99 -19.85 -4.43
N THR A 107 -3.98 -18.67 -5.07
CA THR A 107 -2.85 -18.21 -5.89
C THR A 107 -1.79 -17.48 -5.06
N TRP A 108 -2.07 -17.19 -3.78
CA TRP A 108 -1.12 -16.55 -2.89
C TRP A 108 -0.02 -17.52 -2.44
N THR A 109 1.21 -17.03 -2.36
CA THR A 109 2.39 -17.82 -1.98
C THR A 109 3.27 -17.05 -1.02
N GLU A 110 4.10 -17.75 -0.25
CA GLU A 110 5.09 -17.10 0.64
C GLU A 110 6.03 -16.19 -0.15
N ALA A 111 6.46 -16.62 -1.34
CA ALA A 111 7.31 -15.80 -2.20
C ALA A 111 6.63 -14.48 -2.65
N ALA A 112 5.31 -14.48 -2.82
CA ALA A 112 4.57 -13.24 -3.08
C ALA A 112 4.53 -12.35 -1.84
N ALA A 113 4.25 -12.92 -0.65
CA ALA A 113 4.27 -12.17 0.61
C ALA A 113 5.63 -11.52 0.89
N ASP A 114 6.72 -12.28 0.72
CA ASP A 114 8.09 -11.79 0.87
C ASP A 114 8.39 -10.68 -0.15
N SER A 115 7.99 -10.85 -1.41
CA SER A 115 8.22 -9.84 -2.44
C SER A 115 7.49 -8.52 -2.15
N TRP A 116 6.26 -8.59 -1.66
CA TRP A 116 5.54 -7.40 -1.19
C TRP A 116 6.21 -6.76 0.02
N ARG A 117 6.63 -7.57 1.00
CA ARG A 117 7.32 -7.07 2.21
C ARG A 117 8.61 -6.34 1.85
N GLU A 118 9.44 -6.94 1.01
CA GLU A 118 10.67 -6.33 0.47
C GLU A 118 10.35 -5.02 -0.29
N THR A 119 9.29 -4.99 -1.09
CA THR A 119 8.90 -3.77 -1.84
C THR A 119 8.52 -2.64 -0.90
N PHE A 120 7.76 -2.93 0.15
CA PHE A 120 7.42 -1.93 1.15
C PHE A 120 8.67 -1.46 1.89
N ASP A 121 9.51 -2.39 2.35
CA ASP A 121 10.67 -2.09 3.20
C ASP A 121 11.81 -1.38 2.47
N GLU A 122 12.10 -1.79 1.24
CA GLU A 122 13.24 -1.28 0.47
C GLU A 122 12.89 -0.07 -0.40
N ALA A 123 11.60 0.14 -0.70
CA ALA A 123 11.17 1.22 -1.59
C ALA A 123 10.04 2.08 -1.04
N VAL A 124 8.87 1.54 -0.74
CA VAL A 124 7.69 2.37 -0.40
C VAL A 124 7.95 3.17 0.88
N ILE A 125 8.36 2.52 1.97
CA ILE A 125 8.61 3.18 3.26
C ILE A 125 9.73 4.21 3.12
N PRO A 126 10.92 3.91 2.56
CA PRO A 126 11.96 4.91 2.36
C PRO A 126 11.51 6.12 1.52
N LEU A 127 10.73 5.90 0.46
CA LEU A 127 10.24 6.99 -0.40
C LEU A 127 9.20 7.85 0.31
N MET A 128 8.25 7.23 1.01
CA MET A 128 7.26 7.91 1.84
C MET A 128 7.93 8.74 2.94
N MET A 129 8.89 8.16 3.65
CA MET A 129 9.64 8.86 4.70
C MET A 129 10.52 9.97 4.13
N LYS A 130 11.06 9.81 2.93
CA LYS A 130 11.85 10.87 2.28
C LYS A 130 10.99 12.09 1.94
N GLY A 131 9.76 11.90 1.47
CA GLY A 131 8.84 13.01 1.22
C GLY A 131 8.26 13.63 2.51
N ASN A 132 8.13 12.82 3.56
CA ASN A 132 7.67 13.27 4.88
C ASN A 132 8.74 14.06 5.67
N LYS A 133 10.01 14.07 5.23
CA LYS A 133 11.08 14.83 5.88
C LYS A 133 11.01 16.31 5.49
N ARG A 134 11.04 17.18 6.51
CA ARG A 134 11.23 18.63 6.36
C ARG A 134 12.65 18.98 5.93
#